data_AF-A0A2R6DN11-F1
#
_entry.id   AF-A0A2R6DN11-F1
#
_cell.length_a   1.000
_cell.length_b   1.000
_cell.length_c   1.000
_cell.angle_alpha   90.00
_cell.angle_beta   90.00
_cell.angle_gamma   90.00
#
_symmetry.space_group_name_H-M   'P 1'
#
loop_
_entity.id
_entity.type
_entity.pdbx_description
1 polymer ?
#
loop_
_entity_poly.entity_id
_entity_poly.type
_entity_poly.pdbx_seq_one_letter_code
_entity_poly.pdbx_strand_id
1 'polypeptide(L)' 'MSGTQVRTAVALYLNGDLSEAEAARCSGLSRAQLRQYVRTCGSVVPAPSSAADADCVESDARS' A
#
# COMPACT_ATOMS: atom_id res chain seq x y z
N MET A 1 -17.84 13.16 7.34
CA MET A 1 -16.84 12.10 7.62
C MET A 1 -15.54 12.77 8.05
N SER A 2 -14.86 12.26 9.08
CA SER A 2 -13.61 12.88 9.55
C SER A 2 -12.46 12.52 8.60
N GLY A 3 -11.65 13.50 8.18
CA GLY A 3 -10.51 13.28 7.27
C GLY A 3 -9.48 12.27 7.79
N THR A 4 -9.50 11.93 9.08
CA THR A 4 -8.71 10.85 9.66
C THR A 4 -9.12 9.47 9.17
N GLN A 5 -10.42 9.23 8.95
CA GLN A 5 -10.92 7.92 8.51
C GLN A 5 -10.49 7.58 7.08
N VAL A 6 -10.47 8.60 6.20
CA VAL A 6 -9.96 8.46 4.83
C VAL A 6 -8.47 8.08 4.84
N ARG A 7 -7.66 8.75 5.66
CA ARG A 7 -6.22 8.45 5.77
C ARG A 7 -5.95 7.04 6.28
N THR A 8 -6.68 6.58 7.29
CA THR A 8 -6.55 5.21 7.81
C THR A 8 -6.90 4.16 6.76
N ALA A 9 -8.03 4.32 6.07
CA ALA A 9 -8.46 3.37 5.04
C ALA A 9 -7.49 3.32 3.84
N VAL A 10 -6.94 4.47 3.44
CA VAL A 10 -5.93 4.56 2.38
C VAL A 10 -4.61 3.91 2.82
N ALA A 11 -4.18 4.11 4.06
CA ALA A 11 -2.97 3.48 4.59
C ALA A 11 -3.07 1.95 4.58
N LEU A 12 -4.21 1.40 5.01
CA LEU A 12 -4.47 -0.04 4.98
C LEU A 12 -4.51 -0.60 3.55
N TYR A 13 -5.06 0.15 2.58
CA TYR A 13 -4.99 -0.22 1.17
C TYR A 13 -3.55 -0.25 0.64
N LEU A 14 -2.75 0.76 0.97
CA LEU A 14 -1.34 0.85 0.56
C LEU A 14 -0.46 -0.25 1.15
N ASN A 15 -0.76 -0.68 2.38
CA ASN A 15 -0.09 -1.80 3.03
C ASN A 15 -0.51 -3.18 2.50
N GLY A 16 -1.58 -3.25 1.69
CA GLY A 16 -2.16 -4.51 1.22
C GLY A 16 -3.09 -5.21 2.23
N ASP A 17 -3.39 -4.56 3.36
CA ASP A 17 -4.29 -5.08 4.40
C ASP A 17 -5.77 -5.04 3.95
N LEU A 18 -6.12 -4.10 3.07
CA LEU A 18 -7.47 -3.96 2.50
C LEU A 18 -7.44 -3.96 0.97
N SER A 19 -8.46 -4.56 0.36
CA SER A 19 -8.70 -4.39 -1.07
C SER A 19 -9.19 -2.96 -1.40
N GLU A 20 -9.04 -2.53 -2.66
CA GLU A 20 -9.53 -1.24 -3.14
C GLU A 20 -11.03 -1.04 -2.84
N ALA A 21 -11.81 -2.11 -2.91
CA ALA A 21 -13.25 -2.11 -2.62
C ALA A 21 -13.55 -1.84 -1.14
N GLU A 22 -12.78 -2.45 -0.26
CA GLU A 22 -12.94 -2.33 1.19
C GLU A 22 -12.48 -0.98 1.68
N ALA A 23 -11.33 -0.50 1.22
CA ALA A 23 -10.83 0.82 1.56
C ALA A 23 -11.76 1.94 1.08
N ALA A 24 -12.34 1.82 -0.12
CA ALA A 24 -13.37 2.74 -0.61
C ALA A 24 -14.62 2.74 0.30
N ARG A 25 -15.11 1.57 0.70
CA ARG A 25 -16.24 1.44 1.65
C ARG A 25 -15.92 2.04 3.02
N CYS A 26 -14.75 1.74 3.58
CA CYS A 26 -14.31 2.23 4.89
C CYS A 26 -14.08 3.74 4.93
N SER A 27 -13.63 4.33 3.81
CA SER A 27 -13.44 5.78 3.68
C SER A 27 -14.69 6.53 3.22
N GLY A 28 -15.74 5.83 2.79
CA GLY A 28 -16.92 6.41 2.15
C GLY A 28 -16.62 7.08 0.80
N LEU A 29 -15.46 6.80 0.21
CA LEU A 29 -15.06 7.32 -1.09
C LEU A 29 -15.50 6.36 -2.21
N SER A 30 -15.71 6.92 -3.40
CA SER A 30 -15.72 6.09 -4.60
C SER A 30 -14.32 5.54 -4.89
N ARG A 31 -14.25 4.41 -5.60
CA ARG A 31 -12.98 3.83 -6.08
C ARG A 31 -12.12 4.82 -6.86
N ALA A 32 -12.74 5.65 -7.71
CA ALA A 32 -12.02 6.68 -8.47
C ALA A 32 -11.39 7.75 -7.55
N GLN A 33 -12.14 8.22 -6.54
CA GLN A 33 -11.63 9.15 -5.54
C GLN A 33 -10.50 8.53 -4.70
N LEU A 34 -10.64 7.25 -4.32
CA LEU A 34 -9.58 6.52 -3.61
C LEU A 34 -8.29 6.49 -4.44
N ARG A 35 -8.35 6.13 -5.74
CA ARG A 35 -7.18 6.14 -6.63
C ARG A 35 -6.57 7.52 -6.81
N GLN A 36 -7.40 8.56 -6.87
CA GLN A 36 -6.89 9.93 -6.95
C GLN A 36 -6.18 10.33 -5.65
N TYR A 37 -6.77 10.00 -4.50
CA TYR A 37 -6.20 10.25 -3.19
C TYR A 37 -4.88 9.50 -3.00
N VAL A 38 -4.83 8.23 -3.39
CA VAL A 38 -3.62 7.41 -3.39
C VAL A 38 -2.55 8.00 -4.31
N ARG A 39 -2.89 8.54 -5.48
CA ARG A 39 -1.90 9.21 -6.35
C ARG A 39 -1.37 10.52 -5.74
N THR A 40 -2.24 11.31 -5.12
CA THR A 40 -1.84 12.58 -4.48
C THR A 40 -1.05 12.38 -3.19
N CYS A 41 -1.40 11.37 -2.38
CA CYS A 41 -0.72 11.07 -1.13
C CYS A 41 0.47 10.13 -1.33
N GLY A 42 0.41 9.25 -2.32
CA GLY A 42 1.44 8.29 -2.66
C GLY A 42 2.65 8.89 -3.40
N SER A 43 2.63 10.19 -3.72
CA SER A 43 3.86 10.93 -3.99
C SER A 43 4.77 11.01 -2.74
N VAL A 44 4.25 10.62 -1.57
CA VAL A 44 4.99 10.39 -0.33
C VAL A 44 4.85 8.91 0.08
N VAL A 45 4.88 7.98 -0.88
CA VAL A 45 5.17 6.58 -0.56
C VAL A 45 6.62 6.56 -0.03
N PRO A 46 6.88 6.13 1.23
CA PRO A 46 8.23 5.77 1.62
C PRO A 46 8.68 4.74 0.59
N ALA A 47 9.84 4.97 -0.05
CA ALA A 47 10.42 4.04 -1.01
C ALA A 47 10.16 2.61 -0.52
N PRO A 48 9.70 1.68 -1.37
CA PRO A 48 9.49 0.30 -0.94
C PRO A 48 10.76 -0.09 -0.21
N SER A 49 10.69 -0.29 1.11
CA SER A 49 11.81 -0.83 1.85
C SER A 49 12.12 -2.10 1.11
N SER A 50 13.25 -2.12 0.41
CA SER A 50 13.75 -3.29 -0.28
C SER A 50 13.73 -4.44 0.73
N ALA A 51 12.69 -5.25 0.68
CA ALA A 51 12.82 -6.69 0.91
C ALA A 51 13.44 -7.27 -0.36
N ALA A 52 14.55 -6.70 -0.79
CA ALA A 52 15.56 -7.36 -1.61
C ALA A 52 16.63 -7.82 -0.60
N ASP A 53 16.22 -8.77 0.24
CA ASP A 53 17.12 -9.73 0.88
C ASP A 53 16.29 -10.97 1.27
N ALA A 54 15.45 -11.43 0.33
CA ALA A 54 15.12 -12.85 0.32
C ALA A 54 16.30 -13.51 -0.38
N ASP A 55 17.31 -13.82 0.43
CA ASP A 55 18.33 -14.83 0.26
C ASP A 55 18.02 -15.75 -0.93
N CYS A 56 18.53 -15.40 -2.11
CA CYS A 56 18.76 -16.39 -3.14
C CYS A 56 19.87 -17.27 -2.57
N VAL A 57 19.48 -18.39 -1.95
CA VAL A 57 20.35 -19.54 -1.72
C VAL A 57 20.90 -19.96 -3.08
N GLU A 58 21.98 -19.34 -3.52
CA GLU A 58 22.92 -19.94 -4.46
C GLU A 58 23.77 -20.88 -3.61
N SER A 59 23.35 -22.15 -3.57
CA SER A 59 24.13 -23.22 -2.99
C SER A 59 25.54 -23.17 -3.54
N ASP A 60 26.47 -22.95 -2.62
CA ASP A 60 27.90 -22.84 -2.79
C ASP A 60 28.53 -24.03 -3.51
N ALA A 61 29.51 -23.67 -4.34
CA ALA A 61 30.76 -24.34 -4.64
C ALA A 61 30.79 -25.80 -5.15
N ARG A 62 31.39 -25.87 -6.35
CA ARG A 62 32.36 -26.91 -6.71
C ARG A 62 33.47 -27.03 -5.64
N SER A 63 33.71 -28.23 -5.16
CA SER A 63 35.05 -28.88 -5.09
C SER A 63 34.90 -30.37 -4.85
#